data_AF-A0A842CPK8-F1
#
_entry.id   AF-A0A842CPK8-F1
#
_cell.length_a   1.000
_cell.length_b   1.000
_cell.length_c   1.000
_cell.angle_alpha   90.00
_cell.angle_beta   90.00
_cell.angle_gamma   90.00
#
_symmetry.space_group_name_H-M   'P 1'
#
loop_
_entity.id
_entity.type
_entity.pdbx_description
1 polymer ?
#
loop_
_entity_poly.entity_id
_entity_poly.type
_entity_poly.pdbx_seq_one_letter_code
_entity_poly.pdbx_strand_id
1 'polypeptide(L)'
;MYDYNLYNTLKQNEYTLPKNPNTSNEIIDTVLSYLSSNDSVLRDDIAYHIFSEWLIVKDNLTDEQKMRIYNYSANRKKLLFKIDLVDSDAVFQRSFLALIIALLLENNKIHFFLNEDEIRKAFDLLIELLKNEKNTLSFVEGKGWAHSIAHTADALDELIYQPFIDKLDVKKIMLTIDTFFKTNTMILTGEEDERLSNILITALSEQKISYKEIINWLILLAENIPKQLPEIPLINIKQFTQTLLIKLSVLGYDVDFQMFPIVTRYIK
;
A
#
# COMPACT_ATOMS: atom_id res chain seq x y z
N MET A 1 -10.08 24.48 10.77
CA MET A 1 -10.93 23.92 11.85
C MET A 1 -11.74 22.83 11.19
N TYR A 2 -11.50 21.57 11.55
CA TYR A 2 -12.13 20.42 10.91
C TYR A 2 -13.57 20.28 11.37
N ASP A 3 -14.48 19.93 10.45
CA ASP A 3 -15.92 19.93 10.73
C ASP A 3 -16.36 18.56 11.25
N TYR A 4 -16.23 18.36 12.56
CA TYR A 4 -16.74 17.16 13.24
C TYR A 4 -18.26 16.98 13.05
N ASN A 5 -19.01 18.03 12.69
CA ASN A 5 -20.44 17.89 12.40
C ASN A 5 -20.67 17.15 11.07
N LEU A 6 -19.76 17.27 10.10
CA LEU A 6 -19.87 16.57 8.82
C LEU A 6 -19.86 15.05 9.01
N TYR A 7 -18.92 14.52 9.80
CA TYR A 7 -18.85 13.08 10.09
C TYR A 7 -20.13 12.58 10.76
N ASN A 8 -20.61 13.25 11.81
CA ASN A 8 -21.84 12.86 12.50
C ASN A 8 -23.06 12.93 11.57
N THR A 9 -23.12 13.94 10.70
CA THR A 9 -24.19 14.09 9.70
C THR A 9 -24.17 12.96 8.68
N LEU A 10 -22.99 12.59 8.16
CA LEU A 10 -22.84 11.47 7.25
C LEU A 10 -23.23 10.15 7.93
N LYS A 11 -22.78 9.92 9.16
CA LYS A 11 -23.12 8.73 9.94
C LYS A 11 -24.62 8.60 10.19
N GLN A 12 -25.30 9.69 10.55
CA GLN A 12 -26.76 9.71 10.75
C GLN A 12 -27.54 9.42 9.45
N ASN A 13 -26.99 9.79 8.30
CA ASN A 13 -27.55 9.51 6.98
C ASN A 13 -26.98 8.23 6.33
N GLU A 14 -26.42 7.32 7.14
CA GLU A 14 -25.85 6.05 6.70
C GLU A 14 -24.82 6.20 5.55
N TYR A 15 -24.01 7.25 5.62
CA TYR A 15 -22.98 7.64 4.64
C TYR A 15 -23.53 7.95 3.23
N THR A 16 -24.82 8.27 3.12
CA THR A 16 -25.42 8.68 1.85
C THR A 16 -25.09 10.14 1.53
N LEU A 17 -24.54 10.39 0.35
CA LEU A 17 -24.25 11.75 -0.11
C LEU A 17 -25.53 12.48 -0.55
N PRO A 18 -25.57 13.83 -0.40
CA PRO A 18 -26.66 14.63 -0.95
C PRO A 18 -26.81 14.47 -2.46
N LYS A 19 -28.05 14.54 -2.97
CA LYS A 19 -28.33 14.39 -4.42
C LYS A 19 -27.77 15.52 -5.28
N ASN A 20 -27.49 16.70 -4.70
CA ASN A 20 -26.90 17.81 -5.43
C ASN A 20 -25.41 17.51 -5.71
N PRO A 21 -24.98 17.41 -6.98
CA PRO A 21 -23.60 17.04 -7.32
C PRO A 21 -22.55 17.98 -6.73
N ASN A 22 -22.79 19.29 -6.73
CA ASN A 22 -21.84 20.27 -6.20
C ASN A 22 -21.63 20.05 -4.69
N THR A 23 -22.71 19.94 -3.92
CA THR A 23 -22.63 19.68 -2.48
C THR A 23 -21.97 18.34 -2.19
N SER A 24 -22.31 17.29 -2.95
CA SER A 24 -21.69 15.97 -2.76
C SER A 24 -20.17 16.00 -3.03
N ASN A 25 -19.76 16.72 -4.08
CA ASN A 25 -18.35 16.84 -4.46
C ASN A 25 -17.56 17.69 -3.46
N GLU A 26 -18.16 18.75 -2.92
CA GLU A 26 -17.56 19.56 -1.83
C GLU A 26 -17.34 18.73 -0.56
N ILE A 27 -18.27 17.83 -0.24
CA ILE A 27 -18.12 16.89 0.88
C ILE A 27 -16.97 15.92 0.60
N ILE A 28 -16.89 15.32 -0.58
CA ILE A 28 -15.78 14.43 -0.97
C ILE A 28 -14.44 15.17 -0.85
N ASP A 29 -14.33 16.38 -1.39
CA ASP A 29 -13.11 17.19 -1.33
C ASP A 29 -12.72 17.54 0.12
N THR A 30 -13.72 17.80 0.96
CA THR A 30 -13.51 18.06 2.38
C THR A 30 -12.92 16.83 3.06
N VAL A 31 -13.49 15.64 2.85
CA VAL A 31 -12.99 14.39 3.43
C VAL A 31 -11.60 14.02 2.86
N LEU A 32 -11.34 14.26 1.56
CA LEU A 32 -10.01 14.11 0.97
C LEU A 32 -8.96 14.97 1.67
N SER A 33 -9.33 16.20 2.09
CA SER A 33 -8.41 17.08 2.82
C SER A 33 -8.04 16.58 4.21
N TYR A 34 -8.83 15.68 4.79
CA TYR A 34 -8.57 15.14 6.13
C TYR A 34 -7.50 14.04 6.09
N LEU A 35 -7.26 13.41 4.94
CA LEU A 35 -6.25 12.35 4.76
C LEU A 35 -4.81 12.84 5.01
N SER A 36 -4.56 14.15 4.90
CA SER A 36 -3.26 14.76 5.18
C SER A 36 -3.17 15.36 6.59
N SER A 37 -4.18 15.14 7.44
CA SER A 37 -4.20 15.63 8.82
C SER A 37 -3.17 14.91 9.69
N ASN A 38 -2.54 15.68 10.58
CA ASN A 38 -1.69 15.14 11.66
C ASN A 38 -2.52 14.56 12.81
N ASP A 39 -3.81 14.89 12.89
CA ASP A 39 -4.75 14.33 13.84
C ASP A 39 -5.23 12.97 13.33
N SER A 40 -4.84 11.90 14.02
CA SER A 40 -5.19 10.53 13.66
C SER A 40 -6.69 10.27 13.69
N VAL A 41 -7.46 10.96 14.54
CA VAL A 41 -8.91 10.76 14.59
C VAL A 41 -9.55 11.22 13.27
N LEU A 42 -9.11 12.36 12.75
CA LEU A 42 -9.63 12.89 11.49
C LEU A 42 -9.22 12.03 10.29
N ARG A 43 -8.00 11.51 10.31
CA ARG A 43 -7.42 10.78 9.19
C ARG A 43 -7.86 9.31 9.17
N ASP A 44 -7.71 8.62 10.30
CA ASP A 44 -7.86 7.18 10.43
C ASP A 44 -9.34 6.83 10.72
N ASP A 45 -9.90 7.41 11.78
CA ASP A 45 -11.23 7.03 12.28
C ASP A 45 -12.37 7.67 11.48
N ILE A 46 -12.13 8.85 10.89
CA ILE A 46 -13.15 9.61 10.15
C ILE A 46 -12.94 9.46 8.65
N ALA A 47 -11.84 9.97 8.10
CA ALA A 47 -11.70 10.09 6.64
C ALA A 47 -11.58 8.72 5.97
N TYR A 48 -10.66 7.87 6.43
CA TYR A 48 -10.52 6.54 5.88
C TYR A 48 -11.78 5.69 6.07
N HIS A 49 -12.42 5.75 7.24
CA HIS A 49 -13.69 5.04 7.47
C HIS A 49 -14.80 5.50 6.50
N ILE A 50 -14.97 6.81 6.30
CA ILE A 50 -15.94 7.34 5.32
C ILE A 50 -15.62 6.81 3.91
N PHE A 51 -14.36 6.80 3.48
CA PHE A 51 -14.00 6.26 2.16
C PHE A 51 -14.23 4.75 2.06
N SER A 52 -13.97 3.98 3.12
CA SER A 52 -14.29 2.56 3.16
C SER A 52 -15.80 2.32 3.04
N GLU A 53 -16.63 3.13 3.70
CA GLU A 53 -18.07 3.06 3.56
C GLU A 53 -18.50 3.39 2.12
N TRP A 54 -18.00 4.47 1.54
CA TRP A 54 -18.36 4.92 0.20
C TRP A 54 -17.90 3.99 -0.93
N LEU A 55 -16.70 3.42 -0.82
CA LEU A 55 -16.09 2.62 -1.88
C LEU A 55 -16.34 1.12 -1.71
N ILE A 56 -16.49 0.62 -0.49
CA ILE A 56 -16.52 -0.85 -0.23
C ILE A 56 -17.84 -1.28 0.41
N VAL A 57 -18.22 -0.70 1.55
CA VAL A 57 -19.36 -1.22 2.35
C VAL A 57 -20.71 -0.87 1.74
N LYS A 58 -20.90 0.41 1.40
CA LYS A 58 -22.13 0.93 0.77
C LYS A 58 -22.01 1.02 -0.74
N ASP A 59 -20.79 1.20 -1.24
CA ASP A 59 -20.48 1.30 -2.67
C ASP A 59 -21.47 2.21 -3.41
N ASN A 60 -21.63 3.43 -2.89
CA ASN A 60 -22.72 4.34 -3.24
C ASN A 60 -22.26 5.61 -3.97
N LEU A 61 -21.02 5.60 -4.48
CA LEU A 61 -20.47 6.69 -5.30
C LEU A 61 -20.73 6.45 -6.80
N THR A 62 -20.92 7.53 -7.54
CA THR A 62 -20.91 7.47 -9.02
C THR A 62 -19.49 7.31 -9.55
N ASP A 63 -19.34 6.83 -10.79
CA ASP A 63 -18.02 6.73 -11.43
C ASP A 63 -17.32 8.09 -11.53
N GLU A 64 -18.07 9.18 -11.73
CA GLU A 64 -17.52 10.54 -11.73
C GLU A 64 -16.90 10.90 -10.36
N GLN A 65 -17.58 10.53 -9.26
CA GLN A 65 -17.09 10.73 -7.90
C GLN A 65 -15.88 9.84 -7.60
N LYS A 66 -15.91 8.57 -8.01
CA LYS A 66 -14.77 7.64 -7.92
C LYS A 66 -13.56 8.19 -8.67
N MET A 67 -13.77 8.70 -9.90
CA MET A 67 -12.73 9.34 -10.70
C MET A 67 -12.22 10.65 -10.10
N ARG A 68 -13.06 11.41 -9.38
CA ARG A 68 -12.61 12.58 -8.62
C ARG A 68 -11.62 12.20 -7.52
N ILE A 69 -11.94 11.17 -6.74
CA ILE A 69 -11.09 10.63 -5.66
C ILE A 69 -9.81 10.06 -6.26
N TYR A 70 -9.89 9.30 -7.35
CA TYR A 70 -8.73 8.79 -8.08
C TYR A 70 -7.81 9.91 -8.55
N ASN A 71 -8.35 10.95 -9.21
CA ASN A 71 -7.55 12.05 -9.73
C ASN A 71 -6.88 12.88 -8.63
N TYR A 72 -7.45 12.92 -7.43
CA TYR A 72 -6.81 13.51 -6.25
C TYR A 72 -5.69 12.62 -5.70
N SER A 73 -5.97 11.34 -5.48
CA SER A 73 -5.06 10.39 -4.83
C SER A 73 -3.89 9.99 -5.73
N ALA A 74 -4.16 9.60 -6.98
CA ALA A 74 -3.16 9.33 -8.02
C ALA A 74 -2.64 10.62 -8.69
N ASN A 75 -2.49 11.70 -7.92
CA ASN A 75 -1.82 12.91 -8.38
C ASN A 75 -0.35 12.90 -7.95
N ARG A 76 0.59 12.89 -8.89
CA ARG A 76 2.03 12.82 -8.57
C ARG A 76 2.50 13.87 -7.56
N LYS A 77 2.02 15.12 -7.67
CA LYS A 77 2.41 16.21 -6.76
C LYS A 77 1.88 16.02 -5.34
N LYS A 78 0.82 15.22 -5.16
CA LYS A 78 0.22 14.91 -3.85
C LYS A 78 0.74 13.59 -3.29
N LEU A 79 0.72 12.51 -4.07
CA LEU A 79 1.16 11.18 -3.63
C LEU A 79 2.66 11.15 -3.32
N LEU A 80 3.48 11.94 -4.03
CA LEU A 80 4.92 12.04 -3.79
C LEU A 80 5.30 13.37 -3.13
N PHE A 81 4.34 14.01 -2.44
CA PHE A 81 4.56 15.31 -1.82
C PHE A 81 5.69 15.23 -0.79
N LYS A 82 6.72 16.06 -0.99
CA LYS A 82 7.90 16.16 -0.11
C LYS A 82 8.57 14.81 0.17
N ILE A 83 8.55 13.88 -0.80
CA ILE A 83 9.10 12.53 -0.62
C ILE A 83 10.60 12.53 -0.25
N ASP A 84 11.34 13.55 -0.67
CA ASP A 84 12.77 13.69 -0.35
C ASP A 84 13.04 14.15 1.10
N LEU A 85 12.00 14.54 1.87
CA LEU A 85 12.13 15.03 3.25
C LEU A 85 11.66 13.96 4.25
N VAL A 86 12.63 13.34 4.94
CA VAL A 86 12.39 12.24 5.89
C VAL A 86 11.56 12.70 7.10
N ASP A 87 11.97 13.78 7.76
CA ASP A 87 11.32 14.32 8.97
C ASP A 87 10.12 15.22 8.64
N SER A 88 9.25 14.76 7.74
CA SER A 88 8.07 15.51 7.32
C SER A 88 6.78 14.76 7.60
N ASP A 89 5.83 15.47 8.20
CA ASP A 89 4.43 15.05 8.33
C ASP A 89 3.73 14.76 6.98
N ALA A 90 4.38 15.10 5.86
CA ALA A 90 3.92 14.72 4.53
C ALA A 90 3.78 13.19 4.36
N VAL A 91 4.45 12.37 5.18
CA VAL A 91 4.30 10.90 5.17
C VAL A 91 2.85 10.47 5.33
N PHE A 92 2.05 11.15 6.17
CA PHE A 92 0.64 10.81 6.37
C PHE A 92 -0.16 10.98 5.10
N GLN A 93 0.06 12.08 4.37
CA GLN A 93 -0.60 12.30 3.08
C GLN A 93 -0.21 11.21 2.07
N ARG A 94 1.09 10.94 1.90
CA ARG A 94 1.54 9.94 0.90
C ARG A 94 0.94 8.56 1.21
N SER A 95 1.01 8.18 2.48
CA SER A 95 0.49 6.93 3.00
C SER A 95 -1.01 6.77 2.81
N PHE A 96 -1.81 7.73 3.25
CA PHE A 96 -3.27 7.62 3.15
C PHE A 96 -3.76 7.77 1.72
N LEU A 97 -3.07 8.52 0.86
CA LEU A 97 -3.40 8.53 -0.56
C LEU A 97 -3.10 7.17 -1.22
N ALA A 98 -2.02 6.48 -0.85
CA ALA A 98 -1.78 5.10 -1.29
C ALA A 98 -2.89 4.16 -0.81
N LEU A 99 -3.32 4.29 0.46
CA LEU A 99 -4.42 3.49 1.00
C LEU A 99 -5.75 3.72 0.28
N ILE A 100 -6.06 4.97 -0.08
CA ILE A 100 -7.26 5.27 -0.90
C ILE A 100 -7.14 4.71 -2.31
N ILE A 101 -5.94 4.68 -2.90
CA ILE A 101 -5.72 4.01 -4.19
C ILE A 101 -6.03 2.51 -4.06
N ALA A 102 -5.66 1.86 -2.95
CA ALA A 102 -6.03 0.46 -2.70
C ALA A 102 -7.56 0.25 -2.71
N LEU A 103 -8.33 1.08 -1.99
CA LEU A 103 -9.80 0.98 -2.00
C LEU A 103 -10.42 1.20 -3.40
N LEU A 104 -9.87 2.13 -4.18
CA LEU A 104 -10.33 2.39 -5.55
C LEU A 104 -10.04 1.21 -6.47
N LEU A 105 -8.87 0.58 -6.35
CA LEU A 105 -8.50 -0.61 -7.12
C LEU A 105 -9.35 -1.81 -6.72
N GLU A 106 -9.63 -1.99 -5.43
CA GLU A 106 -10.54 -3.02 -4.93
C GLU A 106 -11.94 -2.84 -5.54
N ASN A 107 -12.49 -1.62 -5.49
CA ASN A 107 -13.76 -1.29 -6.11
C ASN A 107 -13.73 -1.50 -7.64
N ASN A 108 -12.61 -1.19 -8.29
CA ASN A 108 -12.46 -1.35 -9.74
C ASN A 108 -12.56 -2.82 -10.20
N LYS A 109 -12.28 -3.81 -9.35
CA LYS A 109 -12.47 -5.24 -9.66
C LYS A 109 -13.93 -5.57 -10.01
N ILE A 110 -14.87 -4.80 -9.47
CA ILE A 110 -16.31 -5.01 -9.61
C ILE A 110 -16.88 -4.10 -10.70
N HIS A 111 -16.46 -2.82 -10.69
CA HIS A 111 -17.09 -1.78 -11.52
C HIS A 111 -16.37 -1.46 -12.82
N PHE A 112 -15.08 -1.77 -12.93
CA PHE A 112 -14.27 -1.51 -14.14
C PHE A 112 -14.31 -0.04 -14.61
N PHE A 113 -14.32 0.90 -13.67
CA PHE A 113 -14.38 2.34 -13.96
C PHE A 113 -13.01 2.95 -14.33
N LEU A 114 -11.90 2.27 -14.05
CA LEU A 114 -10.55 2.66 -14.46
C LEU A 114 -10.16 1.95 -15.77
N ASN A 115 -9.66 2.72 -16.73
CA ASN A 115 -9.07 2.22 -17.96
C ASN A 115 -7.57 1.89 -17.80
N GLU A 116 -6.93 1.43 -18.88
CA GLU A 116 -5.52 1.08 -18.88
C GLU A 116 -4.61 2.24 -18.46
N ASP A 117 -4.82 3.46 -18.97
CA ASP A 117 -3.98 4.62 -18.64
C ASP A 117 -4.03 4.93 -17.15
N GLU A 118 -5.20 4.83 -16.52
CA GLU A 118 -5.34 5.04 -15.08
C GLU A 118 -4.67 3.93 -14.26
N ILE A 119 -4.78 2.67 -14.68
CA ILE A 119 -4.12 1.54 -13.99
C ILE A 119 -2.60 1.68 -14.11
N ARG A 120 -2.08 1.98 -15.30
CA ARG A 120 -0.64 2.20 -15.54
C ARG A 120 -0.10 3.37 -14.74
N LYS A 121 -0.84 4.47 -14.68
CA LYS A 121 -0.49 5.64 -13.88
C LYS A 121 -0.42 5.32 -12.39
N ALA A 122 -1.40 4.58 -11.85
CA ALA A 122 -1.38 4.16 -10.45
C ALA A 122 -0.17 3.25 -10.17
N PHE A 123 0.09 2.28 -11.05
CA PHE A 123 1.25 1.40 -10.96
C PHE A 123 2.58 2.17 -10.92
N ASP A 124 2.84 3.06 -11.88
CA ASP A 124 4.10 3.79 -11.92
C ASP A 124 4.29 4.70 -10.70
N LEU A 125 3.22 5.33 -10.22
CA LEU A 125 3.25 6.18 -9.03
C LEU A 125 3.52 5.39 -7.74
N LEU A 126 2.93 4.20 -7.58
CA LEU A 126 3.14 3.35 -6.41
C LEU A 126 4.52 2.72 -6.41
N ILE A 127 5.04 2.32 -7.57
CA ILE A 127 6.45 1.92 -7.73
C ILE A 127 7.38 3.06 -7.34
N GLU A 128 7.10 4.28 -7.82
CA GLU A 128 7.90 5.45 -7.48
C GLU A 128 7.84 5.76 -5.97
N LEU A 129 6.67 5.62 -5.34
CA LEU A 129 6.51 5.80 -3.89
C LEU A 129 7.32 4.77 -3.10
N LEU A 130 7.14 3.47 -3.35
CA LEU A 130 7.86 2.41 -2.63
C LEU A 130 9.38 2.54 -2.79
N LYS A 131 9.84 2.91 -3.99
CA LYS A 131 11.27 3.06 -4.27
C LYS A 131 11.92 4.23 -3.54
N ASN A 132 11.21 5.35 -3.39
CA ASN A 132 11.79 6.62 -2.94
C ASN A 132 11.36 7.03 -1.53
N GLU A 133 10.37 6.37 -0.93
CA GLU A 133 9.95 6.65 0.44
C GLU A 133 11.06 6.33 1.43
N LYS A 134 11.47 7.35 2.19
CA LYS A 134 12.51 7.24 3.22
C LYS A 134 11.94 7.29 4.63
N ASN A 135 10.71 7.78 4.80
CA ASN A 135 10.02 7.74 6.07
C ASN A 135 9.25 6.41 6.16
N THR A 136 9.90 5.44 6.79
CA THR A 136 9.39 4.07 6.98
C THR A 136 8.88 3.85 8.42
N LEU A 137 8.53 4.93 9.13
CA LEU A 137 7.95 4.82 10.46
C LEU A 137 6.56 4.19 10.38
N SER A 138 6.29 3.26 11.29
CA SER A 138 4.99 2.62 11.40
C SER A 138 4.01 3.52 12.18
N PHE A 139 4.38 3.88 13.41
CA PHE A 139 3.60 4.71 14.33
C PHE A 139 4.39 5.95 14.76
N VAL A 140 3.73 7.10 14.80
CA VAL A 140 4.29 8.35 15.31
C VAL A 140 3.51 8.77 16.55
N GLU A 141 4.19 8.86 17.68
CA GLU A 141 3.58 9.26 18.95
C GLU A 141 2.84 10.59 18.82
N GLY A 142 1.58 10.62 19.28
CA GLY A 142 0.71 11.79 19.19
C GLY A 142 0.13 12.08 17.80
N LYS A 143 0.50 11.33 16.75
CA LYS A 143 -0.02 11.52 15.38
C LYS A 143 -0.60 10.25 14.74
N GLY A 144 -0.38 9.08 15.35
CA GLY A 144 -0.96 7.80 14.93
C GLY A 144 -0.15 7.09 13.84
N TRP A 145 -0.82 6.28 13.05
CA TRP A 145 -0.19 5.41 12.05
C TRP A 145 0.29 6.21 10.83
N ALA A 146 1.60 6.13 10.56
CA ALA A 146 2.21 6.66 9.36
C ALA A 146 2.16 5.64 8.22
N HIS A 147 2.58 4.38 8.42
CA HIS A 147 2.30 3.22 7.54
C HIS A 147 2.52 3.42 6.02
N SER A 148 3.42 4.30 5.59
CA SER A 148 3.57 4.62 4.15
C SER A 148 3.90 3.39 3.30
N ILE A 149 4.85 2.57 3.75
CA ILE A 149 5.23 1.33 3.07
C ILE A 149 4.10 0.30 3.12
N ALA A 150 3.47 0.14 4.28
CA ALA A 150 2.38 -0.80 4.50
C ALA A 150 1.16 -0.50 3.60
N HIS A 151 0.72 0.76 3.51
CA HIS A 151 -0.40 1.15 2.64
C HIS A 151 -0.02 1.12 1.15
N THR A 152 1.24 1.40 0.81
CA THR A 152 1.74 1.21 -0.56
C THR A 152 1.72 -0.26 -0.96
N ALA A 153 2.03 -1.16 -0.03
CA ALA A 153 1.96 -2.60 -0.26
C ALA A 153 0.53 -3.07 -0.54
N ASP A 154 -0.46 -2.59 0.22
CA ASP A 154 -1.88 -2.89 -0.03
C ASP A 154 -2.31 -2.47 -1.44
N ALA A 155 -1.92 -1.26 -1.87
CA ALA A 155 -2.28 -0.77 -3.19
C ALA A 155 -1.59 -1.55 -4.34
N LEU A 156 -0.35 -1.98 -4.12
CA LEU A 156 0.37 -2.84 -5.06
C LEU A 156 -0.22 -4.26 -5.12
N ASP A 157 -0.72 -4.79 -4.00
CA ASP A 157 -1.43 -6.07 -3.94
C ASP A 157 -2.74 -6.00 -4.73
N GLU A 158 -3.51 -4.94 -4.51
CA GLU A 158 -4.74 -4.64 -5.24
C GLU A 158 -4.53 -4.44 -6.75
N LEU A 159 -3.37 -3.90 -7.15
CA LEU A 159 -2.95 -3.79 -8.55
C LEU A 159 -2.77 -5.15 -9.21
N ILE A 160 -2.35 -6.19 -8.48
CA ILE A 160 -2.15 -7.52 -9.06
C ILE A 160 -3.46 -8.08 -9.64
N TYR A 161 -4.63 -7.73 -9.09
CA TYR A 161 -5.91 -8.17 -9.64
C TYR A 161 -6.35 -7.41 -10.90
N GLN A 162 -5.78 -6.24 -11.16
CA GLN A 162 -6.28 -5.35 -12.20
C GLN A 162 -6.00 -5.90 -13.61
N PRO A 163 -6.86 -5.57 -14.58
CA PRO A 163 -6.53 -5.78 -15.98
C PRO A 163 -5.26 -4.99 -16.32
N PHE A 164 -4.53 -5.45 -17.34
CA PHE A 164 -3.28 -4.85 -17.82
C PHE A 164 -2.05 -5.03 -16.91
N ILE A 165 -2.18 -5.42 -15.65
CA ILE A 165 -1.01 -5.81 -14.84
C ILE A 165 -0.58 -7.23 -15.21
N ASP A 166 0.66 -7.40 -15.69
CA ASP A 166 1.17 -8.66 -16.21
C ASP A 166 2.37 -9.23 -15.43
N LYS A 167 3.00 -10.27 -15.98
CA LYS A 167 4.16 -10.94 -15.36
C LYS A 167 5.40 -10.05 -15.30
N LEU A 168 5.59 -9.15 -16.27
CA LEU A 168 6.70 -8.20 -16.27
C LEU A 168 6.48 -7.12 -15.21
N ASP A 169 5.24 -6.69 -15.00
CA ASP A 169 4.88 -5.76 -13.94
C ASP A 169 5.16 -6.36 -12.55
N VAL A 170 4.78 -7.62 -12.32
CA VAL A 170 5.14 -8.35 -11.08
C VAL A 170 6.65 -8.37 -10.86
N LYS A 171 7.44 -8.62 -11.91
CA LYS A 171 8.92 -8.60 -11.81
C LYS A 171 9.45 -7.22 -11.47
N LYS A 172 8.84 -6.15 -11.98
CA LYS A 172 9.19 -4.76 -11.62
C LYS A 172 8.85 -4.46 -10.15
N ILE A 173 7.73 -4.97 -9.63
CA ILE A 173 7.42 -4.88 -8.20
C ILE A 173 8.47 -5.61 -7.36
N MET A 174 8.82 -6.85 -7.71
CA MET A 174 9.85 -7.64 -7.00
C MET A 174 11.21 -6.93 -6.96
N LEU A 175 11.64 -6.33 -8.09
CA LEU A 175 12.87 -5.54 -8.15
C LEU A 175 12.79 -4.28 -7.26
N THR A 176 11.60 -3.68 -7.14
CA THR A 176 11.38 -2.51 -6.30
C THR A 176 11.41 -2.89 -4.81
N ILE A 177 10.80 -4.02 -4.43
CA ILE A 177 10.88 -4.59 -3.07
C ILE A 177 12.34 -4.93 -2.71
N ASP A 178 13.08 -5.56 -3.63
CA ASP A 178 14.51 -5.86 -3.47
C ASP A 178 15.32 -4.59 -3.22
N THR A 179 15.11 -3.57 -4.05
CA THR A 179 15.77 -2.27 -3.89
C THR A 179 15.43 -1.64 -2.54
N PHE A 180 14.14 -1.59 -2.19
CA PHE A 180 13.64 -1.02 -0.94
C PHE A 180 14.33 -1.65 0.26
N PHE A 181 14.32 -2.98 0.38
CA PHE A 181 14.96 -3.65 1.51
C PHE A 181 16.47 -3.40 1.60
N LYS A 182 17.16 -3.31 0.45
CA LYS A 182 18.61 -3.07 0.41
C LYS A 182 18.99 -1.62 0.67
N THR A 183 18.11 -0.66 0.41
CA THR A 183 18.40 0.77 0.63
C THR A 183 17.79 1.32 1.91
N ASN A 184 16.80 0.65 2.50
CA ASN A 184 16.17 1.07 3.74
C ASN A 184 17.14 0.99 4.92
N THR A 185 17.20 2.07 5.70
CA THR A 185 18.10 2.23 6.84
C THR A 185 17.38 2.20 8.19
N MET A 186 16.12 1.74 8.22
CA MET A 186 15.32 1.61 9.44
C MET A 186 14.81 0.18 9.63
N ILE A 187 14.68 -0.28 10.87
CA ILE A 187 14.00 -1.55 11.16
C ILE A 187 12.50 -1.36 10.95
N LEU A 188 11.89 -2.27 10.19
CA LEU A 188 10.46 -2.26 9.91
C LEU A 188 9.69 -2.91 11.07
N THR A 189 8.57 -2.30 11.47
CA THR A 189 7.85 -2.66 12.71
C THR A 189 6.34 -2.58 12.58
N GLY A 190 5.82 -2.24 11.41
CA GLY A 190 4.39 -2.06 11.11
C GLY A 190 3.86 -3.11 10.13
N GLU A 191 4.32 -4.35 10.26
CA GLU A 191 3.90 -5.49 9.43
C GLU A 191 4.15 -5.28 7.92
N GLU A 192 5.15 -4.47 7.56
CA GLU A 192 5.52 -4.23 6.17
C GLU A 192 5.93 -5.54 5.46
N ASP A 193 6.54 -6.47 6.19
CA ASP A 193 6.89 -7.80 5.69
C ASP A 193 5.66 -8.65 5.36
N GLU A 194 4.64 -8.61 6.21
CA GLU A 194 3.36 -9.29 6.01
C GLU A 194 2.64 -8.74 4.78
N ARG A 195 2.56 -7.41 4.66
CA ARG A 195 1.81 -6.75 3.58
C ARG A 195 2.54 -6.79 2.24
N LEU A 196 3.86 -6.59 2.21
CA LEU A 196 4.64 -6.75 0.98
C LEU A 196 4.64 -8.19 0.47
N SER A 197 4.59 -9.19 1.36
CA SER A 197 4.54 -10.59 0.95
C SER A 197 3.19 -10.99 0.35
N ASN A 198 2.08 -10.33 0.72
CA ASN A 198 0.77 -10.57 0.10
C ASN A 198 0.80 -10.35 -1.41
N ILE A 199 1.52 -9.34 -1.89
CA ILE A 199 1.66 -9.06 -3.32
C ILE A 199 2.15 -10.30 -4.09
N LEU A 200 3.11 -11.05 -3.53
CA LEU A 200 3.65 -12.24 -4.16
C LEU A 200 2.74 -13.46 -4.03
N ILE A 201 2.00 -13.56 -2.93
CA ILE A 201 0.97 -14.58 -2.75
C ILE A 201 -0.15 -14.36 -3.77
N THR A 202 -0.64 -13.13 -3.90
CA THR A 202 -1.65 -12.75 -4.90
C THR A 202 -1.14 -12.96 -6.31
N ALA A 203 0.09 -12.55 -6.63
CA ALA A 203 0.65 -12.78 -7.96
C ALA A 203 0.78 -14.27 -8.30
N LEU A 204 1.02 -15.12 -7.29
CA LEU A 204 1.06 -16.56 -7.44
C LEU A 204 -0.35 -17.14 -7.68
N SER A 205 -1.36 -16.70 -6.93
CA SER A 205 -2.75 -17.14 -7.13
C SER A 205 -3.30 -16.70 -8.48
N GLU A 206 -2.97 -15.49 -8.93
CA GLU A 206 -3.32 -14.94 -10.24
C GLU A 206 -2.45 -15.50 -11.38
N GLN A 207 -1.56 -16.46 -11.11
CA GLN A 207 -0.67 -17.11 -12.08
C GLN A 207 0.23 -16.13 -12.87
N LYS A 208 0.49 -14.96 -12.28
CA LYS A 208 1.38 -13.92 -12.83
C LYS A 208 2.85 -14.18 -12.49
N ILE A 209 3.11 -15.09 -11.54
CA ILE A 209 4.43 -15.61 -11.22
C ILE A 209 4.34 -17.09 -10.82
N SER A 210 5.42 -17.86 -11.02
CA SER A 210 5.51 -19.23 -10.54
C SER A 210 6.15 -19.34 -9.14
N TYR A 211 5.82 -20.39 -8.41
CA TYR A 211 6.46 -20.73 -7.13
C TYR A 211 7.99 -20.77 -7.25
N LYS A 212 8.51 -21.38 -8.32
CA LYS A 212 9.95 -21.46 -8.60
C LYS A 212 10.59 -20.08 -8.79
N GLU A 213 9.91 -19.15 -9.45
CA GLU A 213 10.39 -17.77 -9.60
C GLU A 213 10.47 -17.04 -8.26
N ILE A 214 9.48 -17.23 -7.37
CA ILE A 214 9.49 -16.65 -6.01
C ILE A 214 10.66 -17.20 -5.20
N ILE A 215 10.84 -18.53 -5.17
CA ILE A 215 11.93 -19.19 -4.41
C ILE A 215 13.31 -18.72 -4.91
N ASN A 216 13.52 -18.71 -6.22
CA ASN A 216 14.78 -18.24 -6.81
C ASN A 216 15.04 -16.77 -6.47
N TRP A 217 14.00 -15.92 -6.50
CA TRP A 217 14.15 -14.51 -6.14
C TRP A 217 14.46 -14.32 -4.66
N LEU A 218 13.82 -15.06 -3.75
CA LEU A 218 14.13 -15.02 -2.31
C LEU A 218 15.58 -15.40 -2.01
N ILE A 219 16.12 -16.42 -2.70
CA ILE A 219 17.54 -16.79 -2.59
C ILE A 219 18.43 -15.62 -3.02
N LEU A 220 18.16 -15.03 -4.19
CA LEU A 220 18.94 -13.90 -4.71
C LEU A 220 18.83 -12.64 -3.82
N LEU A 221 17.67 -12.39 -3.24
CA LEU A 221 17.45 -11.28 -2.30
C LEU A 221 18.35 -11.44 -1.07
N ALA A 222 18.43 -12.66 -0.53
CA ALA A 222 19.23 -13.00 0.65
C ALA A 222 20.75 -13.08 0.38
N GLU A 223 21.19 -13.40 -0.83
CA GLU A 223 22.62 -13.45 -1.20
C GLU A 223 23.22 -12.05 -1.41
N ASN A 224 22.41 -11.08 -1.80
CA ASN A 224 22.88 -9.75 -2.23
C ASN A 224 22.67 -8.67 -1.15
N ILE A 225 22.89 -9.01 0.11
CA ILE A 225 22.84 -8.03 1.22
C ILE A 225 23.94 -6.97 1.03
N PRO A 226 23.64 -5.67 1.17
CA PRO A 226 24.64 -4.61 1.08
C PRO A 226 25.78 -4.82 2.09
N LYS A 227 27.03 -4.55 1.68
CA LYS A 227 28.20 -4.68 2.57
C LYS A 227 28.32 -3.55 3.59
N GLN A 228 27.73 -2.39 3.30
CA GLN A 228 27.74 -1.22 4.17
C GLN A 228 26.47 -1.21 5.01
N LEU A 229 26.62 -1.12 6.34
CA LEU A 229 25.51 -1.19 7.30
C LEU A 229 24.55 -2.36 7.03
N PRO A 230 25.08 -3.60 6.94
CA PRO A 230 24.30 -4.77 6.53
C PRO A 230 23.20 -5.15 7.53
N GLU A 231 23.28 -4.68 8.78
CA GLU A 231 22.47 -5.18 9.89
C GLU A 231 20.97 -4.98 9.63
N ILE A 232 20.58 -3.79 9.15
CA ILE A 232 19.18 -3.45 8.93
C ILE A 232 18.59 -4.18 7.72
N PRO A 233 19.21 -4.13 6.51
CA PRO A 233 18.78 -4.97 5.40
C PRO A 233 18.71 -6.46 5.75
N LEU A 234 19.70 -6.98 6.49
CA LEU A 234 19.72 -8.38 6.91
C LEU A 234 18.51 -8.73 7.80
N ILE A 235 18.19 -7.89 8.80
CA ILE A 235 17.04 -8.11 9.69
C ILE A 235 15.74 -8.08 8.90
N ASN A 236 15.52 -7.03 8.11
CA ASN A 236 14.27 -6.85 7.37
C ASN A 236 14.07 -7.93 6.30
N ILE A 237 15.12 -8.27 5.54
CA ILE A 237 15.05 -9.34 4.52
C ILE A 237 14.84 -10.70 5.18
N LYS A 238 15.48 -10.96 6.32
CA LYS A 238 15.25 -12.21 7.07
C LYS A 238 13.77 -12.31 7.49
N GLN A 239 13.22 -11.26 8.09
CA GLN A 239 11.84 -11.23 8.54
C GLN A 239 10.87 -11.43 7.36
N PHE A 240 11.03 -10.67 6.28
CA PHE A 240 10.25 -10.84 5.06
C PHE A 240 10.34 -12.25 4.48
N THR A 241 11.55 -12.83 4.42
CA THR A 241 11.76 -14.20 3.93
C THR A 241 11.03 -15.20 4.82
N GLN A 242 11.12 -15.07 6.15
CA GLN A 242 10.41 -15.94 7.08
C GLN A 242 8.89 -15.87 6.87
N THR A 243 8.35 -14.65 6.81
CA THR A 243 6.92 -14.40 6.63
C THR A 243 6.41 -15.03 5.32
N LEU A 244 7.09 -14.78 4.19
CA LEU A 244 6.67 -15.35 2.90
C LEU A 244 6.79 -16.88 2.85
N LEU A 245 7.86 -17.46 3.41
CA LEU A 245 8.03 -18.92 3.48
C LEU A 245 6.95 -19.58 4.34
N ILE A 246 6.58 -18.96 5.47
CA ILE A 246 5.49 -19.45 6.32
C ILE A 246 4.16 -19.40 5.55
N LYS A 247 3.85 -18.30 4.87
CA LYS A 247 2.64 -18.18 4.04
C LYS A 247 2.57 -19.26 2.96
N LEU A 248 3.67 -19.46 2.23
CA LEU A 248 3.77 -20.50 1.21
C LEU A 248 3.54 -21.89 1.80
N SER A 249 4.13 -22.19 2.97
CA SER A 249 3.93 -23.46 3.66
C SER A 249 2.46 -23.66 4.09
N VAL A 250 1.82 -22.62 4.66
CA VAL A 250 0.40 -22.65 5.04
C VAL A 250 -0.51 -22.90 3.81
N LEU A 251 -0.13 -22.37 2.65
CA LEU A 251 -0.83 -22.60 1.38
C LEU A 251 -0.53 -23.96 0.73
N GLY A 252 0.29 -24.80 1.37
CA GLY A 252 0.58 -26.17 0.92
C GLY A 252 1.72 -26.29 -0.08
N TYR A 253 2.52 -25.24 -0.28
CA TYR A 253 3.74 -25.35 -1.08
C TYR A 253 4.84 -26.10 -0.31
N ASP A 254 5.63 -26.89 -1.03
CA ASP A 254 6.77 -27.64 -0.47
C ASP A 254 7.95 -26.70 -0.22
N VAL A 255 8.00 -26.16 1.01
CA VAL A 255 9.01 -25.19 1.45
C VAL A 255 10.11 -25.90 2.21
N ASP A 256 11.30 -25.98 1.60
CA ASP A 256 12.52 -26.38 2.29
C ASP A 256 13.23 -25.15 2.89
N PHE A 257 13.05 -24.95 4.20
CA PHE A 257 13.72 -23.87 4.93
C PHE A 257 15.26 -23.99 4.90
N GLN A 258 15.84 -25.17 4.64
CA GLN A 258 17.30 -25.34 4.56
C GLN A 258 17.90 -24.64 3.34
N MET A 259 17.10 -24.38 2.30
CA MET A 259 17.51 -23.59 1.13
C MET A 259 17.77 -22.12 1.44
N PHE A 260 17.42 -21.64 2.64
CA PHE A 260 17.50 -20.23 3.02
C PHE A 260 18.40 -20.02 4.26
N PRO A 261 19.74 -19.97 4.08
CA PRO A 261 20.70 -19.77 5.19
C PRO A 261 20.43 -18.53 6.05
N ILE A 262 19.83 -17.49 5.46
CA ILE A 262 19.45 -16.27 6.19
C ILE A 262 18.45 -16.56 7.33
N VAL A 263 17.61 -17.57 7.17
CA VAL A 263 16.59 -18.00 8.15
C VAL A 263 17.19 -19.00 9.14
N THR A 264 18.02 -19.93 8.67
CA THR A 264 18.54 -21.07 9.46
C THR A 264 19.87 -20.80 10.16
N ARG A 265 20.49 -19.62 9.99
CA ARG A 265 21.83 -19.26 10.51
C ARG A 265 22.12 -19.63 11.97
N TYR A 266 21.10 -19.68 12.83
CA TYR A 266 21.26 -19.95 14.28
C TYR A 266 20.69 -21.30 14.74
N ILE A 267 20.19 -22.12 13.81
CA ILE A 267 19.69 -23.47 14.11
C ILE A 267 20.86 -24.42 13.82
N LYS A 268 21.47 -24.95 14.88
CA LYS A 268 22.47 -26.01 14.82
C LYS A 268 21.83 -27.36 15.04
#